data_AF-A0A8S3PMM9-F1
#
_entry.id   AF-A0A8S3PMM9-F1
#
_cell.length_a   1.000
_cell.length_b   1.000
_cell.length_c   1.000
_cell.angle_alpha   90.00
_cell.angle_beta   90.00
_cell.angle_gamma   90.00
#
_symmetry.space_group_name_H-M   'P 1'
#
loop_
_entity.id
_entity.type
_entity.pdbx_description
1 polymer ?
#
loop_
_entity_poly.entity_id
_entity_poly.type
_entity_poly.pdbx_seq_one_letter_code
_entity_poly.pdbx_strand_id
1 'polypeptide(L)'
;MKYKHCLESLNLNHNDFDYHQDFFVLYFNFFINIKRIDISEISSRSIENIREQNTNGTRTLDHRVIFNTRPDWSIRLPSSLEFVNASFIIGRNNLINSITFKGITGLKIIDFTYTSFDDCNYTIKGLQNVLILNVSHFKCGILNPYLLQSAVNLEQLIMQSSSLSIGLKDDHHSKFLHGLKRLQYIDFSRNAFEDQFRISTFKSQLDSVQSLILEGNLFTSVPLNLEDFNRLSFLNIRNNKNNKIAYLTTKEIDAIEVLFRKSNITMTVLLEGNPLVCTCASLDFVEWLFTTKVKLDSNGSYSCVGNDGNITTTNAVYNHLRIMRIRFGYRYKLHLQYFCLFIGMANPLFRKSKEETLEYDAYVAYCDGDYKWVYGPLRIFLEERRNYKLLLRDRGDVIAGEHRLFALNNSISKCKKSL
;
A
#
# COMPACT_ATOMS: atom_id res chain seq x y z
N MET A 1 39.13 18.71 30.01
CA MET A 1 38.29 17.50 30.20
C MET A 1 39.06 16.25 29.83
N LYS A 2 39.37 15.38 30.79
CA LYS A 2 40.20 14.16 30.63
C LYS A 2 39.51 13.01 29.86
N TYR A 3 38.18 13.11 29.66
CA TYR A 3 37.34 12.03 29.12
C TYR A 3 36.69 12.35 27.76
N LYS A 4 37.10 13.43 27.07
CA LYS A 4 36.50 13.86 25.78
C LYS A 4 36.59 12.80 24.67
N HIS A 5 37.55 11.88 24.77
CA HIS A 5 37.75 10.79 23.81
C HIS A 5 36.94 9.53 24.12
N CYS A 6 36.25 9.46 25.27
CA CYS A 6 35.44 8.31 25.66
C CYS A 6 33.94 8.58 25.57
N LEU A 7 33.54 9.83 25.31
CA LEU A 7 32.15 10.24 25.31
C LEU A 7 31.45 9.80 24.01
N GLU A 8 30.60 8.77 24.08
CA GLU A 8 29.82 8.29 22.94
C GLU A 8 28.41 8.88 22.85
N SER A 9 27.87 9.37 23.97
CA SER A 9 26.53 9.94 24.05
C SER A 9 26.56 11.20 24.90
N LEU A 10 25.90 12.25 24.42
CA LEU A 10 25.76 13.53 25.12
C LEU A 10 24.29 13.90 25.19
N ASN A 11 23.78 14.02 26.41
CA ASN A 11 22.43 14.51 26.65
C ASN A 11 22.50 15.90 27.29
N LEU A 12 21.94 16.87 26.59
CA LEU A 12 21.80 18.27 26.96
C LEU A 12 20.32 18.69 26.94
N ASN A 13 19.40 17.75 27.01
CA ASN A 13 17.97 18.06 26.98
C ASN A 13 17.50 18.86 28.21
N HIS A 14 16.40 19.60 28.06
CA HIS A 14 15.78 20.42 29.13
C HIS A 14 16.72 21.47 29.76
N ASN A 15 17.79 21.85 29.07
CA ASN A 15 18.69 22.88 29.56
C ASN A 15 18.23 24.25 29.07
N ASP A 16 18.32 25.22 29.97
CA ASP A 16 18.13 26.64 29.65
C ASP A 16 19.52 27.25 29.42
N PHE A 17 19.95 27.26 28.16
CA PHE A 17 21.22 27.88 27.79
C PHE A 17 21.01 29.38 27.61
N ASP A 18 21.46 30.15 28.59
CA ASP A 18 21.46 31.60 28.50
C ASP A 18 22.40 32.06 27.37
N TYR A 19 21.92 32.96 26.51
CA TYR A 19 22.52 33.27 25.22
C TYR A 19 23.89 33.93 25.36
N HIS A 20 24.94 33.11 25.37
CA HIS A 20 26.23 33.50 24.83
C HIS A 20 26.46 32.73 23.52
N GLN A 21 26.88 33.50 22.51
CA GLN A 21 27.02 33.27 21.05
C GLN A 21 27.46 31.88 20.53
N ASP A 22 27.76 30.91 21.40
CA ASP A 22 28.50 29.70 21.07
C ASP A 22 27.72 28.40 21.30
N PHE A 23 26.43 28.43 21.68
CA PHE A 23 25.71 27.17 21.93
C PHE A 23 25.34 26.41 20.63
N PHE A 24 25.14 27.09 19.50
CA PHE A 24 25.04 26.40 18.19
C PHE A 24 26.37 26.30 17.45
N VAL A 25 27.37 27.08 17.88
CA VAL A 25 28.79 26.78 17.66
C VAL A 25 29.28 25.88 18.80
N LEU A 26 28.44 24.96 19.29
CA LEU A 26 28.92 23.89 20.14
C LEU A 26 30.03 23.24 19.34
N TYR A 27 31.24 23.36 19.86
CA TYR A 27 32.41 22.71 19.32
C TYR A 27 32.29 21.20 19.60
N PHE A 28 31.19 20.57 19.16
CA PHE A 28 30.98 19.14 19.21
C PHE A 28 32.12 18.42 18.49
N ASN A 29 32.77 19.09 17.53
CA ASN A 29 34.01 18.65 16.89
C ASN A 29 35.12 18.25 17.90
N PHE A 30 35.08 18.72 19.16
CA PHE A 30 36.01 18.27 20.20
C PHE A 30 35.74 16.83 20.69
N PHE A 31 34.51 16.33 20.52
CA PHE A 31 34.10 14.98 20.89
C PHE A 31 34.16 14.06 19.67
N ILE A 32 35.32 13.44 19.45
CA ILE A 32 35.65 12.69 18.23
C ILE A 32 34.89 11.36 18.14
N ASN A 33 34.43 10.82 19.27
CA ASN A 33 33.79 9.50 19.36
C ASN A 33 32.28 9.57 19.66
N ILE A 34 31.69 10.77 19.60
CA ILE A 34 30.28 10.95 19.93
C ILE A 34 29.40 10.37 18.82
N LYS A 35 28.50 9.47 19.18
CA LYS A 35 27.55 8.80 18.27
C LYS A 35 26.14 9.36 18.43
N ARG A 36 25.80 9.86 19.62
CA ARG A 36 24.45 10.36 19.93
C ARG A 36 24.51 11.72 20.60
N ILE A 37 23.69 12.63 20.12
CA ILE A 37 23.46 13.94 20.74
C ILE A 37 21.96 14.10 20.96
N ASP A 38 21.58 14.46 22.18
CA ASP A 38 20.24 14.93 22.51
C ASP A 38 20.32 16.36 23.01
N ILE A 39 19.70 17.28 22.26
CA ILE A 39 19.58 18.70 22.55
C ILE A 39 18.10 19.12 22.53
N SER A 40 17.20 18.19 22.87
CA SER A 40 15.76 18.44 22.88
C SER A 40 15.34 19.38 24.01
N GLU A 41 14.22 20.08 23.81
CA GLU A 41 13.59 20.93 24.83
C GLU A 41 14.51 22.05 25.36
N ILE A 42 15.43 22.53 24.52
CA ILE A 42 16.23 23.71 24.82
C ILE A 42 15.36 24.95 24.57
N SER A 43 14.99 25.66 25.65
CA SER A 43 14.34 26.96 25.56
C SER A 43 15.38 28.07 25.49
N SER A 44 15.15 29.09 24.66
CA SER A 44 15.87 30.36 24.78
C SER A 44 15.07 31.34 25.65
N ARG A 45 15.33 31.38 26.96
CA ARG A 45 14.72 32.39 27.84
C ARG A 45 15.57 33.65 27.96
N SER A 46 15.77 34.44 26.90
CA SER A 46 16.38 35.77 27.11
C SER A 46 16.21 36.80 26.01
N ILE A 47 14.98 37.19 25.65
CA ILE A 47 14.72 38.56 25.12
C ILE A 47 13.26 39.00 25.42
N GLU A 48 12.78 38.90 26.67
CA GLU A 48 11.62 39.68 27.11
C GLU A 48 11.99 40.75 28.16
N ASN A 49 13.13 40.63 28.85
CA ASN A 49 13.46 41.52 29.99
C ASN A 49 14.65 42.47 29.79
N ILE A 50 15.11 42.72 28.55
CA ILE A 50 16.10 43.78 28.27
C ILE A 50 15.48 44.86 27.36
N ARG A 51 14.32 45.37 27.77
CA ARG A 51 13.91 46.74 27.43
C ARG A 51 13.96 47.54 28.74
N GLU A 52 14.75 48.61 28.71
CA GLU A 52 14.79 49.70 29.70
C GLU A 52 15.52 49.45 31.02
N GLN A 53 16.84 49.20 31.00
CA GLN A 53 17.75 49.83 31.97
C GLN A 53 19.10 50.10 31.30
N ASN A 54 19.22 51.23 30.61
CA ASN A 54 20.51 51.84 30.30
C ASN A 54 20.39 53.36 30.44
N THR A 55 20.50 53.82 31.69
CA THR A 55 20.94 55.17 31.99
C THR A 55 22.40 55.11 32.44
N ASN A 56 23.24 55.84 31.70
CA ASN A 56 24.56 56.34 32.07
C ASN A 56 25.74 55.37 32.07
N GLY A 57 26.39 55.30 30.92
CA GLY A 57 27.79 55.72 30.83
C GLY A 57 28.83 54.77 31.41
N THR A 58 29.12 53.70 30.68
CA THR A 58 30.48 53.17 30.47
C THR A 58 30.40 52.21 29.29
N ARG A 59 31.50 52.03 28.55
CA ARG A 59 31.58 51.22 27.33
C ARG A 59 31.02 49.81 27.55
N THR A 60 29.77 49.58 27.22
CA THR A 60 29.18 48.25 27.11
C THR A 60 29.36 47.79 25.68
N LEU A 61 30.04 46.66 25.50
CA LEU A 61 30.01 45.88 24.27
C LEU A 61 28.55 45.80 23.79
N ASP A 62 28.35 46.15 22.53
CA ASP A 62 27.05 46.15 21.87
C ASP A 62 26.56 44.69 21.74
N HIS A 63 25.90 44.18 22.78
CA HIS A 63 25.38 42.80 22.85
C HIS A 63 24.07 42.62 22.05
N ARG A 64 23.75 43.51 21.10
CA ARG A 64 22.47 43.48 20.36
C ARG A 64 22.40 42.52 19.18
N VAL A 65 23.38 41.66 18.92
CA VAL A 65 23.39 40.83 17.70
C VAL A 65 23.89 39.41 17.98
N ILE A 66 22.99 38.49 18.34
CA ILE A 66 23.34 37.10 18.72
C ILE A 66 22.43 36.04 18.06
N PHE A 67 21.87 36.38 16.90
CA PHE A 67 21.92 35.47 15.75
C PHE A 67 22.46 36.35 14.65
N ASN A 68 23.54 35.95 13.98
CA ASN A 68 23.91 36.63 12.75
C ASN A 68 22.65 36.65 11.88
N THR A 69 22.26 37.82 11.38
CA THR A 69 21.22 38.04 10.36
C THR A 69 21.55 37.34 9.03
N ARG A 70 22.41 36.31 9.06
CA ARG A 70 22.85 35.56 7.91
C ARG A 70 21.81 34.47 7.65
N PRO A 71 21.19 34.50 6.47
CA PRO A 71 20.18 33.53 6.14
C PRO A 71 20.76 32.13 5.87
N ASP A 72 22.09 32.00 5.76
CA ASP A 72 22.76 30.73 5.52
C ASP A 72 23.48 30.22 6.77
N TRP A 73 22.96 29.12 7.32
CA TRP A 73 23.48 28.47 8.51
C TRP A 73 24.43 27.35 8.13
N SER A 74 25.60 27.29 8.78
CA SER A 74 26.56 26.20 8.59
C SER A 74 26.89 25.55 9.93
N ILE A 75 26.46 24.31 10.10
CA ILE A 75 26.62 23.54 11.34
C ILE A 75 27.67 22.46 11.09
N ARG A 76 28.74 22.44 11.89
CA ARG A 76 29.74 21.37 11.85
C ARG A 76 29.43 20.36 12.93
N LEU A 77 29.28 19.10 12.55
CA LEU A 77 29.02 18.00 13.46
C LEU A 77 30.16 16.96 13.34
N PRO A 78 30.41 16.18 14.41
CA PRO A 78 31.41 15.12 14.40
C PRO A 78 31.10 14.03 13.37
N SER A 79 32.14 13.48 12.75
CA SER A 79 32.02 12.44 11.73
C SER A 79 31.48 11.11 12.27
N SER A 80 31.72 10.83 13.56
CA SER A 80 31.22 9.67 14.29
C SER A 80 29.74 9.73 14.65
N LEU A 81 29.09 10.89 14.49
CA LEU A 81 27.73 11.11 14.95
C LEU A 81 26.75 10.31 14.09
N GLU A 82 25.89 9.52 14.73
CA GLU A 82 24.90 8.65 14.08
C GLU A 82 23.46 9.10 14.32
N PHE A 83 23.20 9.76 15.45
CA PHE A 83 21.87 10.16 15.89
C PHE A 83 21.87 11.57 16.49
N VAL A 84 20.89 12.38 16.09
CA VAL A 84 20.59 13.69 16.68
C VAL A 84 19.12 13.77 17.05
N ASN A 85 18.84 14.03 18.33
CA ASN A 85 17.54 14.50 18.79
C ASN A 85 17.64 16.00 19.06
N ALA A 86 16.84 16.76 18.33
CA ALA A 86 16.76 18.21 18.38
C ALA A 86 15.29 18.62 18.32
N SER A 87 14.44 17.89 19.04
CA SER A 87 13.02 18.18 19.17
C SER A 87 12.74 19.36 20.10
N PHE A 88 11.61 20.03 19.91
CA PHE A 88 11.16 21.17 20.71
C PHE A 88 12.15 22.35 20.75
N ILE A 89 12.91 22.57 19.67
CA ILE A 89 13.79 23.75 19.56
C ILE A 89 12.96 24.93 19.03
N ILE A 90 12.92 26.02 19.78
CA ILE A 90 12.20 27.23 19.39
C ILE A 90 13.22 28.29 18.96
N GLY A 91 13.37 28.49 17.66
CA GLY A 91 14.15 29.58 17.08
C GLY A 91 13.30 30.83 16.87
N ARG A 92 13.90 32.03 16.96
CA ARG A 92 13.24 33.26 16.51
C ARG A 92 13.11 33.32 14.99
N ASN A 93 12.09 34.06 14.55
CA ASN A 93 11.69 34.37 13.18
C ASN A 93 12.79 35.08 12.36
N ASN A 94 13.87 34.37 12.06
CA ASN A 94 14.90 34.82 11.14
C ASN A 94 14.68 34.11 9.80
N LEU A 95 14.71 34.88 8.71
CA LEU A 95 14.71 34.35 7.36
C LEU A 95 15.92 33.42 7.17
N ILE A 96 15.68 32.10 7.09
CA ILE A 96 16.68 31.09 6.74
C ILE A 96 16.56 30.81 5.25
N ASN A 97 17.65 30.93 4.49
CA ASN A 97 17.76 30.52 3.10
C ASN A 97 18.32 29.09 2.98
N SER A 98 19.30 28.73 3.80
CA SER A 98 19.90 27.41 3.75
C SER A 98 20.50 26.94 5.08
N ILE A 99 20.45 25.63 5.31
CA ILE A 99 21.12 24.95 6.42
C ILE A 99 22.09 23.94 5.81
N THR A 100 23.38 24.07 6.13
CA THR A 100 24.42 23.16 5.64
C THR A 100 25.10 22.45 6.79
N PHE A 101 24.86 21.14 6.89
CA PHE A 101 25.58 20.25 7.79
C PHE A 101 26.91 19.84 7.15
N LYS A 102 28.02 20.03 7.88
CA LYS A 102 29.39 19.70 7.45
C LYS A 102 30.01 18.68 8.41
N GLY A 103 30.85 17.80 7.86
CA GLY A 103 31.57 16.79 8.65
C GLY A 103 30.75 15.53 8.96
N ILE A 104 29.51 15.42 8.50
CA ILE A 104 28.63 14.28 8.78
C ILE A 104 28.82 13.14 7.78
N THR A 105 29.62 12.15 8.18
CA THR A 105 29.78 10.91 7.42
C THR A 105 28.93 9.76 7.98
N GLY A 106 28.69 9.75 9.30
CA GLY A 106 27.97 8.67 9.99
C GLY A 106 26.49 8.94 10.31
N LEU A 107 25.98 10.16 10.08
CA LEU A 107 24.67 10.58 10.59
C LEU A 107 23.54 9.86 9.86
N LYS A 108 22.75 9.08 10.60
CA LYS A 108 21.67 8.23 10.07
C LYS A 108 20.28 8.72 10.46
N ILE A 109 20.13 9.28 11.67
CA ILE A 109 18.82 9.62 12.22
C ILE A 109 18.84 11.05 12.73
N ILE A 110 17.83 11.82 12.31
CA ILE A 110 17.60 13.18 12.77
C ILE A 110 16.14 13.31 13.19
N ASP A 111 15.93 13.73 14.44
CA ASP A 111 14.63 14.11 14.96
C ASP A 111 14.60 15.61 15.24
N PHE A 112 13.73 16.33 14.55
CA PHE A 112 13.46 17.74 14.77
C PHE A 112 12.04 17.99 15.26
N THR A 113 11.24 16.99 15.65
CA THR A 113 9.82 17.14 16.01
C THR A 113 9.54 18.36 16.89
N TYR A 114 8.48 19.13 16.59
CA TYR A 114 8.12 20.37 17.30
C TYR A 114 9.18 21.49 17.26
N THR A 115 10.12 21.44 16.33
CA THR A 115 11.04 22.55 16.10
C THR A 115 10.36 23.63 15.25
N SER A 116 10.44 24.88 15.70
CA SER A 116 9.85 26.02 15.02
C SER A 116 10.92 26.84 14.32
N PHE A 117 11.05 26.67 13.01
CA PHE A 117 11.60 27.65 12.08
C PHE A 117 10.42 28.32 11.34
N ASP A 118 10.55 29.59 10.91
CA ASP A 118 9.43 30.38 10.36
C ASP A 118 8.57 29.60 9.36
N ASP A 119 9.20 29.00 8.34
CA ASP A 119 8.56 28.14 7.36
C ASP A 119 9.59 27.18 6.70
N CYS A 120 9.15 26.22 5.88
CA CYS A 120 9.99 25.26 5.15
C CYS A 120 10.57 25.81 3.83
N ASN A 121 10.70 27.14 3.73
CA ASN A 121 11.19 27.84 2.54
C ASN A 121 12.72 27.98 2.54
N TYR A 122 13.43 26.87 2.68
CA TYR A 122 14.90 26.84 2.68
C TYR A 122 15.43 25.53 2.12
N THR A 123 16.74 25.45 1.93
CA THR A 123 17.40 24.21 1.48
C THR A 123 18.22 23.58 2.61
N ILE A 124 18.22 22.26 2.70
CA ILE A 124 19.09 21.53 3.63
C ILE A 124 20.13 20.74 2.84
N LYS A 125 21.41 20.96 3.17
CA LYS A 125 22.56 20.27 2.56
C LYS A 125 23.30 19.43 3.60
N GLY A 126 23.88 18.33 3.14
CA GLY A 126 24.68 17.42 3.97
C GLY A 126 23.93 16.15 4.41
N LEU A 127 22.66 15.96 4.05
CA LEU A 127 21.87 14.83 4.53
C LEU A 127 22.10 13.52 3.74
N GLN A 128 23.21 13.36 3.02
CA GLN A 128 23.39 12.26 2.08
C GLN A 128 23.35 10.87 2.74
N ASN A 129 23.74 10.76 4.02
CA ASN A 129 23.78 9.49 4.74
C ASN A 129 22.58 9.29 5.68
N VAL A 130 21.68 10.27 5.77
CA VAL A 130 20.51 10.21 6.64
C VAL A 130 19.50 9.22 6.08
N LEU A 131 19.06 8.31 6.94
CA LEU A 131 18.10 7.25 6.64
C LEU A 131 16.71 7.59 7.21
N ILE A 132 16.65 8.22 8.38
CA ILE A 132 15.40 8.58 9.06
C ILE A 132 15.41 10.08 9.37
N LEU A 133 14.38 10.78 8.89
CA LEU A 133 14.16 12.19 9.15
C LEU A 133 12.75 12.38 9.70
N ASN A 134 12.67 12.89 10.93
CA ASN A 134 11.42 13.29 11.55
C ASN A 134 11.37 14.82 11.69
N VAL A 135 10.43 15.44 10.99
CA VAL A 135 10.15 16.89 11.01
C VAL A 135 8.65 17.12 11.24
N SER A 136 8.08 16.31 12.12
CA SER A 136 6.68 16.43 12.52
C SER A 136 6.43 17.73 13.30
N HIS A 137 5.24 18.28 13.16
CA HIS A 137 4.80 19.54 13.77
C HIS A 137 5.60 20.77 13.30
N PHE A 138 6.21 20.71 12.12
CA PHE A 138 6.81 21.88 11.46
C PHE A 138 5.72 22.78 10.91
N LYS A 139 6.01 24.08 10.77
CA LYS A 139 5.18 24.95 9.93
C LYS A 139 5.76 24.89 8.51
N CYS A 140 5.22 24.02 7.65
CA CYS A 140 5.59 23.97 6.22
C CYS A 140 4.47 24.52 5.33
N GLY A 141 4.02 25.75 5.60
CA GLY A 141 3.02 26.43 4.78
C GLY A 141 3.59 26.87 3.43
N ILE A 142 4.80 27.42 3.44
CA ILE A 142 5.61 27.81 2.29
C ILE A 142 6.73 26.79 2.13
N LEU A 143 6.58 25.92 1.14
CA LEU A 143 7.52 24.83 0.91
C LEU A 143 8.54 25.18 -0.18
N ASN A 144 9.83 25.05 0.14
CA ASN A 144 10.85 24.95 -0.90
C ASN A 144 10.87 23.52 -1.48
N PRO A 145 10.58 23.31 -2.78
CA PRO A 145 10.54 21.97 -3.36
C PRO A 145 11.89 21.25 -3.39
N TYR A 146 13.00 21.93 -3.06
CA TYR A 146 14.34 21.36 -2.98
C TYR A 146 14.81 21.15 -1.54
N LEU A 147 13.95 21.34 -0.53
CA LEU A 147 14.28 21.17 0.89
C LEU A 147 15.01 19.86 1.17
N LEU A 148 14.52 18.75 0.60
CA LEU A 148 15.04 17.40 0.82
C LEU A 148 16.00 16.91 -0.27
N GLN A 149 16.43 17.76 -1.20
CA GLN A 149 17.20 17.33 -2.38
C GLN A 149 18.52 16.62 -2.03
N SER A 150 19.14 16.94 -0.88
CA SER A 150 20.39 16.30 -0.45
C SER A 150 20.21 14.94 0.25
N ALA A 151 19.00 14.59 0.68
CA ALA A 151 18.68 13.40 1.47
C ALA A 151 18.51 12.14 0.60
N VAL A 152 19.41 11.91 -0.35
CA VAL A 152 19.24 10.89 -1.42
C VAL A 152 19.11 9.45 -0.92
N ASN A 153 19.61 9.15 0.28
CA ASN A 153 19.53 7.82 0.90
C ASN A 153 18.40 7.69 1.92
N LEU A 154 17.50 8.67 2.01
CA LEU A 154 16.42 8.66 2.98
C LEU A 154 15.49 7.45 2.76
N GLU A 155 15.23 6.72 3.84
CA GLU A 155 14.39 5.52 3.86
C GLU A 155 13.07 5.78 4.59
N GLN A 156 13.08 6.66 5.61
CA GLN A 156 11.88 7.03 6.36
C GLN A 156 11.76 8.55 6.48
N LEU A 157 10.60 9.07 6.09
CA LEU A 157 10.25 10.47 6.23
C LEU A 157 8.97 10.59 7.06
N ILE A 158 9.05 11.32 8.17
CA ILE A 158 7.93 11.56 9.08
C ILE A 158 7.67 13.07 9.13
N MET A 159 6.50 13.49 8.66
CA MET A 159 6.06 14.89 8.60
C MET A 159 4.61 15.00 9.07
N GLN A 160 4.31 14.43 10.23
CA GLN A 160 2.96 14.49 10.79
C GLN A 160 2.62 15.92 11.24
N SER A 161 1.39 16.37 10.98
CA SER A 161 0.89 17.68 11.44
C SER A 161 1.79 18.86 11.05
N SER A 162 2.42 18.81 9.88
CA SER A 162 3.42 19.81 9.45
C SER A 162 2.87 20.89 8.51
N SER A 163 1.54 21.06 8.43
CA SER A 163 0.86 22.01 7.51
C SER A 163 1.24 21.85 6.03
N LEU A 164 1.70 20.66 5.63
CA LEU A 164 2.34 20.40 4.33
C LEU A 164 1.38 20.53 3.13
N SER A 165 0.06 20.49 3.36
CA SER A 165 -0.96 20.60 2.31
C SER A 165 -0.89 21.90 1.54
N ILE A 166 -0.58 23.02 2.20
CA ILE A 166 -0.46 24.33 1.54
C ILE A 166 0.77 24.33 0.64
N GLY A 167 1.95 23.99 1.18
CA GLY A 167 3.18 24.01 0.42
C GLY A 167 3.23 23.02 -0.75
N LEU A 168 2.65 21.82 -0.60
CA LEU A 168 2.56 20.86 -1.71
C LEU A 168 1.55 21.26 -2.81
N LYS A 169 0.54 22.08 -2.51
CA LYS A 169 -0.34 22.64 -3.55
C LYS A 169 0.44 23.52 -4.53
N ASP A 170 1.53 24.15 -4.09
CA ASP A 170 2.38 25.01 -4.92
C ASP A 170 3.54 24.25 -5.61
N ASP A 171 3.83 23.01 -5.21
CA ASP A 171 4.81 22.13 -5.89
C ASP A 171 4.23 21.49 -7.16
N HIS A 172 4.02 22.31 -8.19
CA HIS A 172 3.42 21.90 -9.46
C HIS A 172 4.24 20.84 -10.22
N HIS A 173 5.54 20.73 -9.93
CA HIS A 173 6.45 19.82 -10.62
C HIS A 173 6.81 18.57 -9.80
N SER A 174 6.18 18.38 -8.64
CA SER A 174 6.44 17.26 -7.72
C SER A 174 7.92 17.09 -7.40
N LYS A 175 8.61 18.20 -7.12
CA LYS A 175 10.05 18.22 -6.85
C LYS A 175 10.38 17.87 -5.40
N PHE A 176 9.46 18.09 -4.46
CA PHE A 176 9.71 17.89 -3.03
C PHE A 176 10.28 16.51 -2.68
N LEU A 177 9.70 15.44 -3.24
CA LEU A 177 10.18 14.06 -3.06
C LEU A 177 10.97 13.53 -4.26
N HIS A 178 11.27 14.36 -5.26
CA HIS A 178 11.87 13.90 -6.49
C HIS A 178 13.27 13.33 -6.26
N GLY A 179 13.52 12.12 -6.77
CA GLY A 179 14.82 11.45 -6.67
C GLY A 179 15.07 10.72 -5.35
N LEU A 180 14.17 10.82 -4.37
CA LEU A 180 14.24 10.07 -3.10
C LEU A 180 13.79 8.61 -3.29
N LYS A 181 14.51 7.87 -4.12
CA LYS A 181 14.12 6.53 -4.59
C LYS A 181 14.22 5.44 -3.52
N ARG A 182 14.87 5.71 -2.39
CA ARG A 182 15.06 4.76 -1.28
C ARG A 182 13.98 4.85 -0.20
N LEU A 183 13.06 5.81 -0.30
CA LEU A 183 11.96 5.97 0.65
C LEU A 183 11.09 4.72 0.68
N GLN A 184 10.93 4.17 1.88
CA GLN A 184 10.15 2.97 2.17
C GLN A 184 8.97 3.30 3.09
N TYR A 185 9.15 4.27 3.99
CA TYR A 185 8.14 4.70 4.95
C TYR A 185 7.89 6.20 4.83
N ILE A 186 6.63 6.59 4.63
CA ILE A 186 6.22 7.99 4.58
C ILE A 186 5.03 8.20 5.52
N ASP A 187 5.19 9.10 6.48
CA ASP A 187 4.09 9.56 7.32
C ASP A 187 3.75 11.02 7.05
N PHE A 188 2.59 11.20 6.42
CA PHE A 188 1.97 12.46 6.04
C PHE A 188 0.62 12.66 6.77
N SER A 189 0.45 12.01 7.91
CA SER A 189 -0.78 12.11 8.72
C SER A 189 -1.05 13.54 9.20
N ARG A 190 -2.33 13.88 9.33
CA ARG A 190 -2.82 15.14 9.93
C ARG A 190 -2.31 16.42 9.26
N ASN A 191 -2.04 16.40 7.95
CA ASN A 191 -1.59 17.58 7.20
C ASN A 191 -2.71 18.35 6.50
N ALA A 192 -3.97 17.95 6.70
CA ALA A 192 -5.14 18.53 6.04
C ALA A 192 -5.06 18.44 4.49
N PHE A 193 -4.53 17.32 3.97
CA PHE A 193 -4.57 17.06 2.53
C PHE A 193 -6.01 16.80 2.06
N GLU A 194 -6.44 17.51 1.03
CA GLU A 194 -7.72 17.32 0.35
C GLU A 194 -7.54 16.43 -0.90
N ASP A 195 -8.62 16.14 -1.61
CA ASP A 195 -8.62 15.26 -2.79
C ASP A 195 -7.77 15.76 -3.97
N GLN A 196 -7.36 17.03 -3.96
CA GLN A 196 -6.41 17.58 -4.94
C GLN A 196 -4.94 17.20 -4.65
N PHE A 197 -4.69 16.36 -3.65
CA PHE A 197 -3.39 15.78 -3.39
C PHE A 197 -2.85 15.10 -4.66
N ARG A 198 -1.72 15.59 -5.17
CA ARG A 198 -1.22 15.20 -6.49
C ARG A 198 -0.69 13.78 -6.47
N ILE A 199 -1.27 12.90 -7.29
CA ILE A 199 -0.81 11.52 -7.51
C ILE A 199 0.68 11.49 -7.89
N SER A 200 1.15 12.50 -8.65
CA SER A 200 2.55 12.61 -9.09
C SER A 200 3.57 12.84 -7.96
N THR A 201 3.11 13.17 -6.74
CA THR A 201 3.98 13.40 -5.57
C THR A 201 4.90 12.20 -5.29
N PHE A 202 4.41 10.98 -5.52
CA PHE A 202 5.14 9.74 -5.24
C PHE A 202 5.76 9.09 -6.48
N LYS A 203 5.87 9.81 -7.61
CA LYS A 203 6.34 9.23 -8.88
C LYS A 203 7.73 8.59 -8.79
N SER A 204 8.62 9.11 -7.94
CA SER A 204 9.97 8.56 -7.76
C SER A 204 10.01 7.36 -6.79
N GLN A 205 8.90 7.08 -6.11
CA GLN A 205 8.79 6.16 -4.98
C GLN A 205 7.91 4.92 -5.25
N LEU A 206 7.33 4.81 -6.45
CA LEU A 206 6.42 3.72 -6.83
C LEU A 206 7.03 2.32 -6.61
N ASP A 207 8.35 2.19 -6.78
CA ASP A 207 9.10 0.93 -6.64
C ASP A 207 9.68 0.69 -5.24
N SER A 208 9.58 1.66 -4.32
CA SER A 208 10.30 1.60 -3.03
C SER A 208 9.41 1.74 -1.81
N VAL A 209 8.34 2.55 -1.88
CA VAL A 209 7.44 2.75 -0.74
C VAL A 209 6.71 1.47 -0.39
N GLN A 210 6.78 1.11 0.90
CA GLN A 210 6.14 -0.05 1.50
C GLN A 210 5.04 0.38 2.47
N SER A 211 5.25 1.48 3.19
CA SER A 211 4.32 2.00 4.19
C SER A 211 3.98 3.46 3.92
N LEU A 212 2.68 3.74 3.82
CA LEU A 212 2.16 5.08 3.59
C LEU A 212 1.07 5.42 4.61
N ILE A 213 1.34 6.44 5.42
CA ILE A 213 0.43 6.93 6.45
C ILE A 213 -0.19 8.25 6.01
N LEU A 214 -1.49 8.23 5.79
CA LEU A 214 -2.34 9.34 5.32
C LEU A 214 -3.51 9.60 6.27
N GLU A 215 -3.41 9.09 7.50
CA GLU A 215 -4.41 9.20 8.55
C GLU A 215 -4.75 10.66 8.88
N GLY A 216 -6.05 10.92 9.12
CA GLY A 216 -6.51 12.20 9.68
C GLY A 216 -6.30 13.42 8.78
N ASN A 217 -6.32 13.22 7.45
CA ASN A 217 -6.34 14.29 6.45
C ASN A 217 -7.79 14.71 6.13
N LEU A 218 -8.07 15.22 4.93
CA LEU A 218 -9.40 15.68 4.46
C LEU A 218 -9.87 14.90 3.22
N PHE A 219 -9.45 13.65 3.07
CA PHE A 219 -9.75 12.85 1.88
C PHE A 219 -11.20 12.36 1.86
N THR A 220 -11.88 12.46 0.72
CA THR A 220 -13.21 11.86 0.48
C THR A 220 -13.12 10.56 -0.35
N SER A 221 -11.99 10.34 -1.03
CA SER A 221 -11.62 9.10 -1.75
C SER A 221 -10.14 8.77 -1.54
N VAL A 222 -9.66 7.61 -2.01
CA VAL A 222 -8.22 7.32 -1.93
C VAL A 222 -7.47 8.27 -2.89
N PRO A 223 -6.50 9.06 -2.40
CA PRO A 223 -5.89 10.14 -3.19
C PRO A 223 -4.72 9.65 -4.08
N LEU A 224 -4.70 8.36 -4.41
CA LEU A 224 -3.56 7.67 -5.03
C LEU A 224 -4.04 6.72 -6.11
N ASN A 225 -3.26 6.58 -7.18
CA ASN A 225 -3.41 5.45 -8.08
C ASN A 225 -2.64 4.25 -7.51
N LEU A 226 -3.32 3.41 -6.72
CA LEU A 226 -2.69 2.28 -6.04
C LEU A 226 -2.09 1.24 -7.00
N GLU A 227 -2.58 1.17 -8.24
CA GLU A 227 -2.09 0.26 -9.29
C GLU A 227 -0.62 0.51 -9.67
N ASP A 228 -0.16 1.75 -9.51
CA ASP A 228 1.19 2.17 -9.91
C ASP A 228 2.26 1.73 -8.91
N PHE A 229 1.88 1.41 -7.67
CA PHE A 229 2.82 0.96 -6.64
C PHE A 229 3.21 -0.50 -6.84
N ASN A 230 4.49 -0.83 -6.61
CA ASN A 230 5.01 -2.19 -6.77
C ASN A 230 5.34 -2.88 -5.45
N ARG A 231 5.51 -2.13 -4.36
CA ARG A 231 5.92 -2.66 -3.04
C ARG A 231 5.05 -2.24 -1.87
N LEU A 232 4.00 -1.47 -2.10
CA LEU A 232 3.12 -0.98 -1.04
C LEU A 232 2.46 -2.18 -0.34
N SER A 233 2.67 -2.27 0.97
CA SER A 233 2.17 -3.35 1.83
C SER A 233 1.43 -2.84 3.07
N PHE A 234 1.50 -1.54 3.35
CA PHE A 234 0.82 -0.91 4.46
C PHE A 234 0.25 0.45 4.05
N LEU A 235 -1.07 0.58 4.12
CA LEU A 235 -1.80 1.82 3.83
C LEU A 235 -2.66 2.20 5.04
N ASN A 236 -2.38 3.33 5.65
CA ASN A 236 -3.21 3.88 6.71
C ASN A 236 -3.95 5.12 6.21
N ILE A 237 -5.27 4.98 6.02
CA ILE A 237 -6.20 6.05 5.62
C ILE A 237 -7.31 6.24 6.66
N ARG A 238 -7.04 5.86 7.92
CA ARG A 238 -7.95 6.05 9.04
C ARG A 238 -8.41 7.49 9.14
N ASN A 239 -9.63 7.66 9.60
CA ASN A 239 -10.06 8.96 10.05
C ASN A 239 -9.68 9.14 11.53
N ASN A 240 -8.73 10.03 11.76
CA ASN A 240 -8.39 10.52 13.10
C ASN A 240 -8.51 12.06 13.17
N LYS A 241 -9.45 12.61 12.39
CA LYS A 241 -10.04 13.96 12.55
C LYS A 241 -11.10 14.19 11.47
N ASN A 242 -10.67 14.13 10.22
CA ASN A 242 -11.33 14.77 9.10
C ASN A 242 -11.38 13.96 7.78
N ASN A 243 -10.83 12.73 7.71
CA ASN A 243 -11.01 11.90 6.51
C ASN A 243 -12.49 11.48 6.42
N LYS A 244 -13.03 11.50 5.21
CA LYS A 244 -14.45 11.28 4.91
C LYS A 244 -14.65 10.23 3.81
N ILE A 245 -13.81 9.19 3.80
CA ILE A 245 -13.91 8.12 2.80
C ILE A 245 -15.21 7.36 3.02
N ALA A 246 -16.07 7.33 2.01
CA ALA A 246 -17.37 6.66 2.10
C ALA A 246 -17.26 5.14 1.82
N TYR A 247 -16.46 4.75 0.85
CA TYR A 247 -16.18 3.36 0.48
C TYR A 247 -14.96 3.33 -0.45
N LEU A 248 -14.35 2.15 -0.60
CA LEU A 248 -13.36 1.92 -1.65
C LEU A 248 -14.06 1.50 -2.94
N THR A 249 -13.68 2.11 -4.06
CA THR A 249 -14.17 1.75 -5.39
C THR A 249 -13.64 0.39 -5.82
N THR A 250 -14.31 -0.24 -6.79
CA THR A 250 -13.85 -1.52 -7.37
C THR A 250 -12.42 -1.44 -7.90
N LYS A 251 -12.05 -0.31 -8.52
CA LYS A 251 -10.68 -0.08 -9.01
C LYS A 251 -9.65 -0.08 -7.87
N GLU A 252 -9.94 0.62 -6.77
CA GLU A 252 -9.05 0.67 -5.60
C GLU A 252 -8.93 -0.71 -4.94
N ILE A 253 -10.04 -1.44 -4.83
CA ILE A 253 -10.09 -2.81 -4.31
C ILE A 253 -9.22 -3.75 -5.18
N ASP A 254 -9.42 -3.74 -6.49
CA ASP A 254 -8.66 -4.57 -7.43
C ASP A 254 -7.16 -4.26 -7.35
N ALA A 255 -6.80 -2.99 -7.24
CA ALA A 255 -5.41 -2.56 -7.09
C ALA A 255 -4.79 -3.11 -5.79
N ILE A 256 -5.52 -3.04 -4.66
CA ILE A 256 -5.08 -3.60 -3.38
C ILE A 256 -4.89 -5.13 -3.48
N GLU A 257 -5.80 -5.83 -4.15
CA GLU A 257 -5.71 -7.28 -4.37
C GLU A 257 -4.53 -7.67 -5.28
N VAL A 258 -4.21 -6.83 -6.27
CA VAL A 258 -3.01 -7.00 -7.11
C VAL A 258 -1.74 -6.82 -6.26
N LEU A 259 -1.68 -5.78 -5.42
CA LEU A 259 -0.56 -5.53 -4.51
C LEU A 259 -0.37 -6.71 -3.54
N PHE A 260 -1.47 -7.20 -2.94
CA PHE A 260 -1.46 -8.37 -2.08
C PHE A 260 -0.90 -9.61 -2.79
N ARG A 261 -1.30 -9.87 -4.04
CA ARG A 261 -0.84 -11.03 -4.82
C ARG A 261 0.61 -10.94 -5.27
N LYS A 262 1.12 -9.73 -5.53
CA LYS A 262 2.52 -9.50 -5.95
C LYS A 262 3.52 -9.68 -4.81
N SER A 263 3.06 -9.53 -3.56
CA SER A 263 3.93 -9.48 -2.39
C SER A 263 3.93 -10.80 -1.61
N ASN A 264 5.10 -11.19 -1.11
CA ASN A 264 5.20 -12.25 -0.10
C ASN A 264 4.85 -11.74 1.32
N ILE A 265 4.56 -10.45 1.46
CA ILE A 265 4.23 -9.77 2.71
C ILE A 265 2.74 -9.49 2.72
N THR A 266 2.10 -9.68 3.87
CA THR A 266 0.69 -9.36 4.08
C THR A 266 0.41 -7.87 3.87
N MET A 267 -0.44 -7.56 2.89
CA MET A 267 -0.98 -6.21 2.72
C MET A 267 -1.88 -5.86 3.90
N THR A 268 -1.71 -4.66 4.47
CA THR A 268 -2.51 -4.12 5.56
C THR A 268 -3.15 -2.80 5.15
N VAL A 269 -4.47 -2.67 5.34
CA VAL A 269 -5.23 -1.45 5.06
C VAL A 269 -6.00 -1.05 6.30
N LEU A 270 -5.82 0.20 6.75
CA LEU A 270 -6.50 0.75 7.92
C LEU A 270 -7.53 1.80 7.51
N LEU A 271 -8.80 1.58 7.86
CA LEU A 271 -9.95 2.38 7.44
C LEU A 271 -10.79 2.95 8.61
N GLU A 272 -10.51 2.53 9.84
CA GLU A 272 -11.30 2.88 11.02
C GLU A 272 -11.57 4.40 11.15
N GLY A 273 -12.77 4.70 11.67
CA GLY A 273 -13.25 6.06 11.92
C GLY A 273 -13.82 6.80 10.71
N ASN A 274 -13.63 6.29 9.48
CA ASN A 274 -14.20 6.92 8.30
C ASN A 274 -15.75 6.79 8.30
N PRO A 275 -16.47 7.80 7.78
CA PRO A 275 -17.93 7.79 7.68
C PRO A 275 -18.37 6.88 6.51
N LEU A 276 -18.14 5.57 6.67
CA LEU A 276 -18.45 4.61 5.62
C LEU A 276 -19.94 4.59 5.30
N VAL A 277 -20.27 4.37 4.04
CA VAL A 277 -21.65 4.35 3.52
C VAL A 277 -21.96 2.92 3.11
N CYS A 278 -23.09 2.38 3.57
CA CYS A 278 -23.56 1.02 3.30
C CYS A 278 -24.86 1.06 2.50
N THR A 279 -24.72 1.27 1.20
CA THR A 279 -25.85 1.40 0.26
C THR A 279 -25.65 0.44 -0.90
N CYS A 280 -26.58 0.43 -1.86
CA CYS A 280 -26.43 -0.39 -3.06
C CYS A 280 -25.14 -0.09 -3.84
N ALA A 281 -24.62 1.15 -3.75
CA ALA A 281 -23.41 1.57 -4.44
C ALA A 281 -22.12 1.03 -3.82
N SER A 282 -22.13 0.63 -2.55
CA SER A 282 -20.96 0.16 -1.82
C SER A 282 -20.99 -1.33 -1.49
N LEU A 283 -21.91 -2.09 -2.11
CA LEU A 283 -22.06 -3.53 -1.84
C LEU A 283 -20.79 -4.33 -2.16
N ASP A 284 -20.13 -4.02 -3.27
CA ASP A 284 -18.88 -4.70 -3.66
C ASP A 284 -17.77 -4.45 -2.62
N PHE A 285 -17.69 -3.22 -2.11
CA PHE A 285 -16.78 -2.87 -1.02
C PHE A 285 -17.11 -3.64 0.25
N VAL A 286 -18.39 -3.66 0.66
CA VAL A 286 -18.83 -4.40 1.85
C VAL A 286 -18.53 -5.89 1.73
N GLU A 287 -18.75 -6.49 0.56
CA GLU A 287 -18.41 -7.89 0.31
C GLU A 287 -16.89 -8.12 0.36
N TRP A 288 -16.10 -7.24 -0.25
CA TRP A 288 -14.64 -7.31 -0.22
C TRP A 288 -14.09 -7.33 1.21
N LEU A 289 -14.62 -6.50 2.12
CA LEU A 289 -14.19 -6.44 3.52
C LEU A 289 -14.23 -7.80 4.26
N PHE A 290 -15.12 -8.72 3.86
CA PHE A 290 -15.28 -10.03 4.51
C PHE A 290 -14.74 -11.21 3.69
N THR A 291 -14.32 -10.94 2.44
CA THR A 291 -13.83 -11.98 1.51
C THR A 291 -12.34 -11.84 1.22
N THR A 292 -11.78 -10.64 1.44
CA THR A 292 -10.37 -10.38 1.25
C THR A 292 -9.48 -11.12 2.25
N LYS A 293 -8.24 -11.38 1.83
CA LYS A 293 -7.15 -11.86 2.70
C LYS A 293 -6.24 -10.73 3.17
N VAL A 294 -6.49 -9.51 2.71
CA VAL A 294 -5.81 -8.30 3.17
C VAL A 294 -6.10 -8.12 4.66
N LYS A 295 -5.09 -7.75 5.43
CA LYS A 295 -5.27 -7.47 6.85
C LYS A 295 -5.97 -6.12 7.01
N LEU A 296 -7.15 -6.16 7.60
CA LEU A 296 -7.97 -4.99 7.89
C LEU A 296 -7.92 -4.68 9.40
N ASP A 297 -8.10 -3.41 9.76
CA ASP A 297 -8.42 -3.06 11.13
C ASP A 297 -9.88 -3.38 11.49
N SER A 298 -10.20 -3.32 12.78
CA SER A 298 -11.53 -3.66 13.31
C SER A 298 -12.07 -5.03 12.85
N ASN A 299 -11.16 -5.93 12.44
CA ASN A 299 -11.49 -7.21 11.83
C ASN A 299 -12.46 -7.12 10.64
N GLY A 300 -12.41 -6.02 9.87
CA GLY A 300 -13.29 -5.76 8.71
C GLY A 300 -14.71 -5.29 9.05
N SER A 301 -15.06 -5.20 10.34
CA SER A 301 -16.38 -4.76 10.81
C SER A 301 -16.34 -3.29 11.22
N TYR A 302 -16.92 -2.42 10.39
CA TYR A 302 -16.94 -0.98 10.62
C TYR A 302 -18.36 -0.47 10.80
N SER A 303 -18.51 0.67 11.46
CA SER A 303 -19.77 1.42 11.48
C SER A 303 -19.99 2.06 10.10
N CYS A 304 -21.22 2.02 9.60
CA CYS A 304 -21.57 2.64 8.33
C CYS A 304 -23.00 3.16 8.31
N VAL A 305 -23.28 4.11 7.43
CA VAL A 305 -24.58 4.78 7.31
C VAL A 305 -25.36 4.19 6.13
N GLY A 306 -26.61 3.77 6.37
CA GLY A 306 -27.54 3.29 5.34
C GLY A 306 -28.23 4.41 4.55
N ASN A 307 -29.03 4.04 3.55
CA ASN A 307 -29.80 4.99 2.73
C ASN A 307 -30.82 5.81 3.54
N ASP A 308 -31.29 5.27 4.65
CA ASP A 308 -32.24 5.88 5.58
C ASP A 308 -31.56 6.78 6.64
N GLY A 309 -30.24 6.92 6.57
CA GLY A 309 -29.45 7.65 7.57
C GLY A 309 -29.21 6.87 8.86
N ASN A 310 -29.74 5.64 8.98
CA ASN A 310 -29.50 4.81 10.16
C ASN A 310 -28.06 4.28 10.16
N ILE A 311 -27.47 4.28 11.35
CA ILE A 311 -26.14 3.72 11.57
C ILE A 311 -26.27 2.21 11.78
N THR A 312 -25.52 1.44 10.99
CA THR A 312 -25.42 -0.01 11.07
C THR A 312 -23.94 -0.42 11.01
N THR A 313 -23.67 -1.71 10.85
CA THR A 313 -22.31 -2.23 10.66
C THR A 313 -22.17 -2.94 9.31
N THR A 314 -20.98 -2.88 8.72
CA THR A 314 -20.66 -3.60 7.48
C THR A 314 -20.93 -5.10 7.63
N ASN A 315 -20.67 -5.67 8.81
CA ASN A 315 -20.94 -7.08 9.12
C ASN A 315 -22.43 -7.42 9.11
N ALA A 316 -23.29 -6.56 9.67
CA ALA A 316 -24.73 -6.77 9.62
C ALA A 316 -25.24 -6.77 8.17
N VAL A 317 -24.77 -5.81 7.36
CA VAL A 317 -25.13 -5.70 5.94
C VAL A 317 -24.65 -6.93 5.17
N TYR A 318 -23.40 -7.34 5.34
CA TYR A 318 -22.86 -8.54 4.70
C TYR A 318 -23.64 -9.82 5.06
N ASN A 319 -23.99 -10.00 6.34
CA ASN A 319 -24.79 -11.14 6.76
C ASN A 319 -26.19 -11.14 6.12
N HIS A 320 -26.84 -9.98 6.01
CA HIS A 320 -28.11 -9.85 5.29
C HIS A 320 -27.97 -10.23 3.81
N LEU A 321 -26.94 -9.73 3.12
CA LEU A 321 -26.66 -10.10 1.72
C LEU A 321 -26.45 -11.60 1.56
N ARG A 322 -25.68 -12.22 2.47
CA ARG A 322 -25.42 -13.66 2.47
C ARG A 322 -26.71 -14.46 2.63
N ILE A 323 -27.58 -14.08 3.58
CA ILE A 323 -28.88 -14.74 3.79
C ILE A 323 -29.78 -14.59 2.56
N MET A 324 -29.82 -13.42 1.95
CA MET A 324 -30.58 -13.19 0.71
C MET A 324 -30.08 -14.09 -0.41
N ARG A 325 -28.76 -14.15 -0.65
CA ARG A 325 -28.15 -15.02 -1.68
C ARG A 325 -28.47 -16.49 -1.45
N ILE A 326 -28.42 -16.95 -0.20
CA ILE A 326 -28.80 -18.33 0.15
C ILE A 326 -30.27 -18.57 -0.20
N ARG A 327 -31.19 -17.71 0.24
CA ARG A 327 -32.63 -17.86 -0.02
C ARG A 327 -32.96 -17.84 -1.52
N PHE A 328 -32.40 -16.89 -2.26
CA PHE A 328 -32.58 -16.81 -3.72
C PHE A 328 -31.95 -18.02 -4.42
N GLY A 329 -30.72 -18.41 -4.04
CA GLY A 329 -30.05 -19.58 -4.58
C GLY A 329 -30.85 -20.87 -4.39
N TYR A 330 -31.41 -21.10 -3.20
CA TYR A 330 -32.32 -22.23 -2.95
C TYR A 330 -33.58 -22.16 -3.82
N ARG A 331 -34.20 -20.98 -3.94
CA ARG A 331 -35.40 -20.78 -4.78
C ARG A 331 -35.13 -21.07 -6.26
N TYR A 332 -34.05 -20.53 -6.82
CA TYR A 332 -33.71 -20.75 -8.24
C TYR A 332 -33.18 -22.16 -8.51
N LYS A 333 -32.46 -22.78 -7.58
CA LYS A 333 -32.04 -24.19 -7.69
C LYS A 333 -33.25 -25.11 -7.83
N LEU A 334 -34.30 -24.90 -7.02
CA LEU A 334 -35.55 -25.65 -7.13
C LEU A 334 -36.21 -25.40 -8.50
N HIS A 335 -36.32 -24.15 -8.95
CA HIS A 335 -36.87 -23.84 -10.27
C HIS A 335 -36.08 -24.48 -11.42
N LEU A 336 -34.74 -24.47 -11.38
CA LEU A 336 -33.90 -25.13 -12.37
C LEU A 336 -34.10 -26.65 -12.36
N GLN A 337 -34.19 -27.27 -11.17
CA GLN A 337 -34.47 -28.70 -11.04
C GLN A 337 -35.83 -29.08 -11.62
N TYR A 338 -36.87 -28.30 -11.32
CA TYR A 338 -38.20 -28.49 -11.90
C TYR A 338 -38.19 -28.28 -13.43
N PHE A 339 -37.49 -27.28 -13.92
CA PHE A 339 -37.35 -27.03 -15.35
C PHE A 339 -36.61 -28.17 -16.07
N CYS A 340 -35.53 -28.69 -15.49
CA CYS A 340 -34.82 -29.87 -16.00
C CYS A 340 -35.70 -31.13 -15.99
N LEU A 341 -36.49 -31.35 -14.94
CA LEU A 341 -37.47 -32.44 -14.86
C LEU A 341 -38.57 -32.27 -15.91
N PHE A 342 -39.06 -31.05 -16.10
CA PHE A 342 -40.09 -30.74 -17.10
C PHE A 342 -39.58 -30.95 -18.52
N ILE A 343 -38.36 -30.50 -18.86
CA ILE A 343 -37.72 -30.81 -20.15
C ILE A 343 -37.53 -32.32 -20.32
N GLY A 344 -37.10 -33.02 -19.27
CA GLY A 344 -36.94 -34.48 -19.30
C GLY A 344 -38.26 -35.23 -19.51
N MET A 345 -39.38 -34.70 -19.02
CA MET A 345 -40.73 -35.26 -19.23
C MET A 345 -41.36 -34.82 -20.56
N ALA A 346 -41.03 -33.63 -21.08
CA ALA A 346 -41.58 -33.07 -22.31
C ALA A 346 -40.86 -33.50 -23.59
N ASN A 347 -39.63 -34.05 -23.50
CA ASN A 347 -38.89 -34.57 -24.65
C ASN A 347 -39.08 -36.09 -24.83
N PRO A 348 -39.74 -36.55 -25.91
CA PRO A 348 -39.85 -37.98 -26.22
C PRO A 348 -38.49 -38.64 -26.52
N LEU A 349 -37.46 -37.85 -26.84
CA LEU A 349 -36.09 -38.31 -27.13
C LEU A 349 -35.38 -38.94 -25.92
N PHE A 350 -35.83 -38.65 -24.69
CA PHE A 350 -35.29 -39.27 -23.47
C PHE A 350 -36.14 -40.45 -22.97
N ARG A 351 -37.24 -40.79 -23.65
CA ARG A 351 -37.95 -42.05 -23.43
C ARG A 351 -37.06 -43.15 -24.00
N LYS A 352 -36.36 -43.88 -23.11
CA LYS A 352 -35.53 -45.06 -23.40
C LYS A 352 -36.02 -45.74 -24.68
N SER A 353 -35.29 -45.57 -25.79
CA SER A 353 -35.59 -46.30 -27.02
C SER A 353 -35.53 -47.78 -26.69
N LYS A 354 -36.56 -48.50 -27.14
CA LYS A 354 -36.71 -49.95 -27.03
C LYS A 354 -35.35 -50.62 -27.22
N GLU A 355 -34.92 -51.40 -26.22
CA GLU A 355 -33.68 -52.18 -26.24
C GLU A 355 -33.78 -53.21 -27.38
N GLU A 356 -33.36 -52.84 -28.59
CA GLU A 356 -32.94 -53.82 -29.58
C GLU A 356 -31.65 -54.42 -29.05
N THR A 357 -31.67 -55.73 -28.78
CA THR A 357 -30.52 -56.50 -28.30
C THR A 357 -29.47 -56.59 -29.42
N LEU A 358 -28.80 -55.48 -29.68
CA LEU A 358 -27.69 -55.39 -30.60
C LEU A 358 -26.48 -56.09 -29.99
N GLU A 359 -25.85 -56.95 -30.78
CA GLU A 359 -24.83 -57.90 -30.34
C GLU A 359 -23.49 -57.24 -29.99
N TYR A 360 -23.28 -56.02 -30.48
CA TYR A 360 -22.06 -55.22 -30.30
C TYR A 360 -22.39 -53.77 -29.92
N ASP A 361 -21.52 -53.15 -29.11
CA ASP A 361 -21.69 -51.76 -28.66
C ASP A 361 -21.18 -50.75 -29.70
N ALA A 362 -20.13 -51.10 -30.44
CA ALA A 362 -19.64 -50.26 -31.53
C ALA A 362 -18.94 -51.06 -32.64
N TYR A 363 -19.14 -50.65 -33.88
CA TYR A 363 -18.32 -51.02 -35.03
C TYR A 363 -17.18 -50.00 -35.16
N VAL A 364 -15.93 -50.45 -35.33
CA VAL A 364 -14.78 -49.55 -35.53
C VAL A 364 -14.30 -49.65 -36.97
N ALA A 365 -14.44 -48.56 -37.72
CA ALA A 365 -13.91 -48.44 -39.08
C ALA A 365 -12.48 -47.90 -39.02
N TYR A 366 -11.54 -48.59 -39.66
CA TYR A 366 -10.14 -48.16 -39.71
C TYR A 366 -9.48 -48.53 -41.03
N CYS A 367 -8.41 -47.83 -41.37
CA CYS A 367 -7.58 -48.16 -42.51
C CYS A 367 -6.42 -49.07 -42.10
N ASP A 368 -5.83 -49.78 -43.07
CA ASP A 368 -4.83 -50.82 -42.79
C ASP A 368 -3.57 -50.26 -42.08
N GLY A 369 -3.25 -48.97 -42.28
CA GLY A 369 -2.16 -48.29 -41.59
C GLY A 369 -2.36 -48.14 -40.07
N ASP A 370 -3.62 -48.09 -39.63
CA ASP A 370 -3.99 -47.91 -38.22
C ASP A 370 -4.19 -49.24 -37.48
N TYR A 371 -4.07 -50.37 -38.18
CA TYR A 371 -4.35 -51.70 -37.65
C TYR A 371 -3.66 -51.97 -36.31
N LYS A 372 -2.36 -51.62 -36.19
CA LYS A 372 -1.57 -51.84 -34.96
C LYS A 372 -2.11 -51.05 -33.77
N TRP A 373 -2.61 -49.84 -34.00
CA TRP A 373 -3.16 -49.00 -32.94
C TRP A 373 -4.57 -49.45 -32.53
N VAL A 374 -5.39 -49.83 -33.52
CA VAL A 374 -6.76 -50.29 -33.27
C VAL A 374 -6.78 -51.63 -32.54
N TYR A 375 -6.01 -52.63 -33.01
CA TYR A 375 -5.96 -53.96 -32.39
C TYR A 375 -5.18 -54.00 -31.08
N GLY A 376 -4.30 -53.03 -30.84
CA GLY A 376 -3.55 -52.92 -29.60
C GLY A 376 -4.21 -51.94 -28.62
N PRO A 377 -3.70 -50.71 -28.50
CA PRO A 377 -4.14 -49.74 -27.50
C PRO A 377 -5.65 -49.51 -27.41
N LEU A 378 -6.33 -49.31 -28.55
CA LEU A 378 -7.75 -48.94 -28.55
C LEU A 378 -8.62 -50.11 -28.09
N ARG A 379 -8.44 -51.29 -28.67
CA ARG A 379 -9.19 -52.49 -28.32
C ARG A 379 -8.98 -52.88 -26.85
N ILE A 380 -7.73 -52.90 -26.38
CA ILE A 380 -7.44 -53.25 -24.97
C ILE A 380 -8.12 -52.25 -24.03
N PHE A 381 -8.06 -50.96 -24.33
CA PHE A 381 -8.69 -49.94 -23.49
C PHE A 381 -10.22 -50.07 -23.46
N LEU A 382 -10.86 -50.31 -24.61
CA LEU A 382 -12.31 -50.34 -24.71
C LEU A 382 -12.92 -51.68 -24.29
N GLU A 383 -12.34 -52.81 -24.71
CA GLU A 383 -12.86 -54.13 -24.37
C GLU A 383 -12.48 -54.54 -22.94
N GLU A 384 -11.22 -54.40 -22.54
CA GLU A 384 -10.77 -54.95 -21.24
C GLU A 384 -10.98 -53.97 -20.08
N ARG A 385 -10.74 -52.67 -20.27
CA ARG A 385 -10.86 -51.69 -19.18
C ARG A 385 -12.23 -51.03 -19.06
N ARG A 386 -12.97 -50.96 -20.16
CA ARG A 386 -14.29 -50.30 -20.22
C ARG A 386 -15.44 -51.27 -20.52
N ASN A 387 -15.13 -52.54 -20.78
CA ASN A 387 -16.10 -53.61 -20.98
C ASN A 387 -17.09 -53.36 -22.14
N TYR A 388 -16.62 -52.73 -23.22
CA TYR A 388 -17.38 -52.57 -24.46
C TYR A 388 -17.12 -53.73 -25.41
N LYS A 389 -18.17 -54.23 -26.09
CA LYS A 389 -18.01 -55.29 -27.10
C LYS A 389 -17.90 -54.68 -28.50
N LEU A 390 -16.70 -54.75 -29.11
CA LEU A 390 -16.43 -54.13 -30.40
C LEU A 390 -16.50 -55.13 -31.57
N LEU A 391 -17.00 -54.67 -32.71
CA LEU A 391 -16.96 -55.39 -33.98
C LEU A 391 -15.85 -54.81 -34.87
N LEU A 392 -14.86 -55.64 -35.22
CA LEU A 392 -13.70 -55.26 -36.05
C LEU A 392 -13.70 -56.06 -37.36
N ARG A 393 -13.45 -55.38 -38.48
CA ARG A 393 -13.52 -55.96 -39.83
C ARG A 393 -12.63 -57.21 -40.00
N ASP A 394 -11.44 -57.21 -39.41
CA ASP A 394 -10.42 -58.24 -39.68
C ASP A 394 -10.39 -59.36 -38.62
N ARG A 395 -11.39 -59.44 -37.71
CA ARG A 395 -11.45 -60.42 -36.60
C ARG A 395 -12.10 -61.76 -36.98
N GLY A 396 -12.56 -61.90 -38.23
CA GLY A 396 -13.27 -63.11 -38.70
C GLY A 396 -14.77 -63.13 -38.40
N ASP A 397 -15.31 -62.07 -37.79
CA ASP A 397 -16.74 -61.93 -37.48
C ASP A 397 -17.58 -61.45 -38.69
N VAL A 398 -16.92 -61.19 -39.82
CA VAL A 398 -17.51 -60.81 -41.11
C VAL A 398 -17.42 -61.99 -42.07
N ILE A 399 -18.56 -62.43 -42.63
CA ILE A 399 -18.66 -63.62 -43.48
C ILE A 399 -17.84 -63.42 -44.77
N ALA A 400 -16.87 -64.30 -45.03
CA ALA A 400 -16.07 -64.26 -46.24
C ALA A 400 -16.91 -64.65 -47.47
N GLY A 401 -16.98 -63.77 -48.48
CA GLY A 401 -17.70 -64.00 -49.74
C GLY A 401 -18.75 -62.96 -50.10
N GLU A 402 -19.11 -62.04 -49.20
CA GLU A 402 -20.02 -60.93 -49.50
C GLU A 402 -19.32 -59.71 -50.11
N HIS A 403 -20.04 -58.95 -50.94
CA HIS A 403 -19.58 -57.69 -51.50
C HIS A 403 -19.30 -56.68 -50.36
N ARG A 404 -18.15 -56.00 -50.38
CA ARG A 404 -17.62 -55.18 -49.26
C ARG A 404 -18.62 -54.16 -48.69
N LEU A 405 -19.45 -53.55 -49.55
CA LEU A 405 -20.49 -52.60 -49.14
C LEU A 405 -21.64 -53.27 -48.36
N PHE A 406 -22.02 -54.49 -48.73
CA PHE A 406 -23.06 -55.24 -48.03
C PHE A 406 -22.58 -55.72 -46.66
N ALA A 407 -21.33 -56.20 -46.59
CA ALA A 407 -20.69 -56.60 -45.34
C ALA A 407 -20.59 -55.44 -44.33
N LEU A 408 -20.28 -54.23 -44.81
CA LEU A 408 -20.26 -53.02 -43.98
C LEU A 408 -21.67 -52.68 -43.45
N ASN A 409 -22.68 -52.70 -44.32
CA ASN A 409 -24.06 -52.37 -43.92
C ASN A 409 -24.61 -53.37 -42.88
N ASN A 410 -24.36 -54.66 -43.09
CA ASN A 410 -24.72 -55.73 -42.15
C ASN A 410 -23.97 -55.64 -40.82
N SER A 411 -22.73 -55.13 -40.82
CA SER A 411 -21.93 -54.93 -39.60
C SER A 411 -22.45 -53.75 -38.78
N ILE A 412 -22.81 -52.65 -39.45
CA ILE A 412 -23.38 -51.46 -38.82
C ILE A 412 -24.74 -51.77 -38.22
N SER A 413 -25.59 -52.55 -38.90
CA SER A 413 -26.91 -52.92 -38.37
C SER A 413 -26.89 -53.77 -37.10
N LYS A 414 -25.74 -54.37 -36.74
CA LYS A 414 -25.56 -55.16 -35.52
C LYS A 414 -24.97 -54.37 -34.35
N CYS A 415 -24.60 -53.10 -34.56
CA CYS A 415 -23.87 -52.28 -33.59
C CYS A 415 -24.70 -51.09 -33.13
N LYS A 416 -24.60 -50.72 -31.84
CA LYS A 416 -25.30 -49.53 -31.31
C LYS A 416 -24.75 -48.22 -31.89
N LYS A 417 -23.45 -48.19 -32.25
CA LYS A 417 -22.76 -47.04 -32.84
C LYS A 417 -21.70 -47.50 -33.85
N SER A 418 -21.32 -46.61 -34.76
CA SER A 418 -20.12 -46.74 -35.59
C SER A 418 -19.12 -45.64 -35.21
N LEU A 419 -17.85 -46.01 -35.14
CA LEU A 419 -16.72 -45.14 -34.78
C LEU A 419 -15.73 -45.06 -35.94
#